data_AF-A0AAD9FU59-F1
#
_entry.id   AF-A0AAD9FU59-F1
#
_cell.length_a   1.000
_cell.length_b   1.000
_cell.length_c   1.000
_cell.angle_alpha   90.00
_cell.angle_beta   90.00
_cell.angle_gamma   90.00
#
_symmetry.space_group_name_H-M   'P 1'
#
loop_
_entity.id
_entity.type
_entity.pdbx_description
1 polymer ?
#
loop_
_entity_poly.entity_id
_entity_poly.type
_entity_poly.pdbx_seq_one_letter_code
_entity_poly.pdbx_strand_id
1 'polypeptide(L)'
;MALRTSILKHALPLVPQHSFTRHTLLLALPSLDPAHPDYQPDVSESVIDTLFGNGNTAPARALVDAWVGEGLHAVQGANTRERLKNRLRYSSLVGEHLVEAYAVLASPGSTPSLPIPRIPLSILQSLNLPRLYSPPPSSPLSPLSSSSNSPASSPSSTAETLHSLLDATSNRIPFVGVNPAGPLAYAWRIADRALKADEQTQQIQNGLMGEPAGSGPEWYTARISLMGAYLAAEARLLQPYPASPLADNATNPFLVEAERKLDEHMDRYDAAAKAVSEGSEHTGYLMDYLGHLGRSALGIIRSRGF
;
A
#
# COMPACT_ATOMS: atom_id res chain seq x y z
N MET A 1 -3.51 24.60 12.00
CA MET A 1 -3.33 23.75 10.81
C MET A 1 -1.95 23.87 10.17
N ALA A 2 -1.29 25.03 10.22
CA ALA A 2 0.05 25.22 9.62
C ALA A 2 1.13 24.28 10.18
N LEU A 3 1.18 24.09 11.51
CA LEU A 3 2.22 23.28 12.14
C LEU A 3 2.19 21.81 11.72
N ARG A 4 1.00 21.18 11.65
CA ARG A 4 0.86 19.78 11.17
C ARG A 4 1.41 19.63 9.75
N THR A 5 1.06 20.53 8.85
CA THR A 5 1.54 20.49 7.46
C THR A 5 3.03 20.79 7.35
N SER A 6 3.58 21.68 8.19
CA SER A 6 5.01 21.96 8.24
C SER A 6 5.80 20.73 8.70
N ILE A 7 5.40 20.09 9.80
CA ILE A 7 6.04 18.86 10.28
C ILE A 7 6.06 17.79 9.18
N LEU A 8 4.91 17.55 8.54
CA LEU A 8 4.82 16.57 7.46
C LEU A 8 5.76 16.90 6.29
N LYS A 9 5.81 18.16 5.86
CA LYS A 9 6.70 18.60 4.78
C LYS A 9 8.18 18.38 5.09
N HIS A 10 8.58 18.61 6.34
CA HIS A 10 9.96 18.35 6.79
C HIS A 10 10.25 16.85 7.00
N ALA A 11 9.24 16.04 7.30
CA ALA A 11 9.40 14.60 7.51
C ALA A 11 9.53 13.79 6.21
N LEU A 12 8.88 14.22 5.13
CA LEU A 12 8.89 13.50 3.84
C LEU A 12 10.29 13.21 3.27
N PRO A 13 11.26 14.14 3.26
CA PRO A 13 12.62 13.82 2.79
C PRO A 13 13.39 12.84 3.69
N LEU A 14 12.94 12.61 4.94
CA LEU A 14 13.55 11.68 5.88
C LEU A 14 12.99 10.25 5.76
N VAL A 15 11.85 10.08 5.09
CA VAL A 15 11.19 8.77 4.91
C VAL A 15 12.09 7.70 4.29
N PRO A 16 12.93 7.97 3.28
CA PRO A 16 13.82 6.95 2.71
C PRO A 16 14.83 6.36 3.69
N GLN A 17 15.11 7.07 4.80
CA GLN A 17 16.09 6.66 5.82
C GLN A 17 15.43 6.08 7.08
N HIS A 18 14.26 6.60 7.45
CA HIS A 18 13.61 6.31 8.74
C HIS A 18 12.21 5.70 8.61
N SER A 19 11.79 5.40 7.38
CA SER A 19 10.52 4.76 7.03
C SER A 19 9.27 5.57 7.43
N PHE A 20 8.07 4.99 7.27
CA PHE A 20 6.79 5.66 7.56
C PHE A 20 6.41 5.56 9.04
N THR A 21 7.34 5.93 9.93
CA THR A 21 7.16 5.74 11.37
C THR A 21 6.94 7.06 12.12
N ARG A 22 6.43 6.91 13.36
CA ARG A 22 6.39 8.01 14.34
C ARG A 22 7.78 8.63 14.57
N HIS A 23 8.84 7.83 14.50
CA HIS A 23 10.21 8.29 14.70
C HIS A 23 10.64 9.32 13.64
N THR A 24 10.24 9.13 12.38
CA THR A 24 10.51 10.10 11.31
C THR A 24 9.91 11.47 11.60
N LEU A 25 8.72 11.52 12.20
CA LEU A 25 8.10 12.78 12.64
C LEU A 25 8.87 13.42 13.80
N LEU A 26 9.36 12.62 14.75
CA LEU A 26 10.20 13.11 15.85
C LEU A 26 11.51 13.72 15.33
N LEU A 27 12.15 13.09 14.34
CA LEU A 27 13.35 13.63 13.73
C LEU A 27 13.09 14.88 12.89
N ALA A 28 11.87 15.05 12.37
CA ALA A 28 11.49 16.26 11.65
C ALA A 28 11.28 17.45 12.59
N LEU A 29 10.88 17.24 13.85
CA LEU A 29 10.58 18.33 14.81
C LEU A 29 11.74 19.32 15.03
N PRO A 30 13.00 18.86 15.27
CA PRO A 30 14.14 19.76 15.40
C PRO A 30 14.46 20.58 14.14
N SER A 31 14.00 20.12 12.97
CA SER A 31 14.27 20.78 11.68
C SER A 31 13.29 21.92 11.36
N LEU A 32 12.26 22.14 12.18
CA LEU A 32 11.37 23.29 12.03
C LEU A 32 12.08 24.58 12.42
N ASP A 33 11.73 25.65 11.72
CA ASP A 33 12.22 27.00 12.00
C ASP A 33 11.85 27.42 13.44
N PRO A 34 12.83 27.75 14.31
CA PRO A 34 12.58 28.20 15.67
C PRO A 34 11.75 29.49 15.75
N ALA A 35 11.58 30.21 14.64
CA ALA A 35 10.71 31.38 14.56
C ALA A 35 9.20 31.03 14.51
N HIS A 36 8.82 29.75 14.41
CA HIS A 36 7.40 29.38 14.39
C HIS A 36 6.76 29.65 15.78
N PRO A 37 5.63 30.37 15.87
CA PRO A 37 5.06 30.81 17.15
C PRO A 37 4.68 29.68 18.11
N ASP A 38 4.43 28.48 17.56
CA ASP A 38 4.09 27.28 18.31
C ASP A 38 5.31 26.38 18.63
N TYR A 39 6.53 26.78 18.25
CA TYR A 39 7.76 26.03 18.53
C TYR A 39 8.24 26.30 19.95
N GLN A 40 8.27 25.26 20.79
CA GLN A 40 8.94 25.28 22.09
C GLN A 40 10.13 24.33 22.07
N PRO A 41 11.30 24.66 22.64
CA PRO A 41 12.49 23.81 22.57
C PRO A 41 12.33 22.43 23.22
N ASP A 42 11.25 22.23 23.99
CA ASP A 42 10.88 20.97 24.65
C ASP A 42 9.67 20.30 23.94
N VAL A 43 9.58 20.37 22.60
CA VAL A 43 8.55 19.66 21.84
C VAL A 43 8.68 18.16 22.08
N SER A 44 7.92 17.66 23.06
CA SER A 44 7.89 16.27 23.46
C SER A 44 7.02 15.45 22.51
N GLU A 45 7.17 14.12 22.60
CA GLU A 45 6.34 13.10 21.94
C GLU A 45 4.82 13.38 22.04
N SER A 46 4.39 14.11 23.08
CA SER A 46 3.02 14.53 23.31
C SER A 46 2.46 15.43 22.19
N VAL A 47 3.29 16.23 21.53
CA VAL A 47 2.86 17.09 20.42
C VAL A 47 2.49 16.25 19.21
N ILE A 48 3.19 15.14 18.97
CA ILE A 48 2.83 14.20 17.91
C ILE A 48 1.50 13.51 18.23
N ASP A 49 1.33 13.06 19.47
CA ASP A 49 0.10 12.40 19.90
C ASP A 49 -1.12 13.34 19.82
N THR A 50 -0.95 14.62 20.18
CA THR A 50 -2.02 15.61 20.10
C THR A 50 -2.39 16.00 18.66
N LEU A 51 -1.42 16.05 17.74
CA LEU A 51 -1.65 16.49 16.35
C LEU A 51 -2.09 15.37 15.41
N PHE A 52 -1.55 14.18 15.61
CA PHE A 52 -1.73 13.03 14.71
C PHE A 52 -2.56 11.91 15.34
N GLY A 53 -2.78 11.96 16.66
CA GLY A 53 -3.44 10.91 17.42
C GLY A 53 -2.43 9.96 18.07
N ASN A 54 -2.90 9.27 19.11
CA ASN A 54 -2.06 8.37 19.90
C ASN A 54 -1.70 7.10 19.11
N GLY A 55 -0.53 6.56 19.40
CA GLY A 55 -0.05 5.29 18.86
C GLY A 55 0.78 5.44 17.58
N ASN A 56 1.15 4.32 16.97
CA ASN A 56 2.05 4.33 15.81
C ASN A 56 1.32 4.43 14.46
N THR A 57 0.06 3.98 14.40
CA THR A 57 -0.69 3.88 13.14
C THR A 57 -1.21 5.22 12.64
N ALA A 58 -1.71 6.08 13.52
CA ALA A 58 -2.28 7.37 13.12
C ALA A 58 -1.21 8.35 12.59
N PRO A 59 -0.02 8.48 13.23
CA PRO A 59 1.07 9.28 12.67
C PRO A 59 1.65 8.69 11.38
N ALA A 60 1.83 7.36 11.31
CA ALA A 60 2.26 6.68 10.09
C ALA A 60 1.28 6.92 8.93
N ARG A 61 -0.03 6.84 9.21
CA ARG A 61 -1.08 7.09 8.22
C ARG A 61 -1.05 8.53 7.73
N ALA A 62 -0.86 9.49 8.63
CA ALA A 62 -0.75 10.90 8.25
C ALA A 62 0.49 11.17 7.38
N LEU A 63 1.62 10.52 7.65
CA LEU A 63 2.81 10.57 6.79
C LEU A 63 2.53 9.99 5.41
N VAL A 64 1.90 8.82 5.35
CA VAL A 64 1.55 8.17 4.07
C VAL A 64 0.57 9.04 3.29
N ASP A 65 -0.47 9.59 3.92
CA ASP A 65 -1.42 10.46 3.24
C ASP A 65 -0.75 11.75 2.73
N ALA A 66 0.21 12.31 3.48
CA ALA A 66 1.02 13.45 3.04
C ALA A 66 1.93 13.10 1.86
N TRP A 67 2.59 11.94 1.91
CA TRP A 67 3.41 11.41 0.82
C TRP A 67 2.59 11.17 -0.45
N VAL A 68 1.39 10.60 -0.32
CA VAL A 68 0.44 10.45 -1.44
C VAL A 68 0.08 11.82 -2.00
N GLY A 69 -0.23 12.79 -1.14
CA GLY A 69 -0.56 14.16 -1.53
C GLY A 69 0.57 14.82 -2.32
N GLU A 70 1.80 14.79 -1.81
CA GLU A 70 2.98 15.31 -2.51
C GLU A 70 3.25 14.55 -3.82
N GLY A 71 3.10 13.22 -3.81
CA GLY A 71 3.24 12.40 -5.01
C GLY A 71 2.25 12.76 -6.12
N LEU A 72 1.03 13.21 -5.78
CA LEU A 72 0.08 13.71 -6.78
C LEU A 72 0.54 15.01 -7.46
N HIS A 73 1.40 15.80 -6.81
CA HIS A 73 2.06 16.93 -7.44
C HIS A 73 3.16 16.49 -8.40
N ALA A 74 3.75 15.31 -8.22
CA ALA A 74 4.70 14.72 -9.18
C ALA A 74 4.03 14.12 -10.42
N VAL A 75 2.69 14.02 -10.46
CA VAL A 75 1.89 13.62 -11.64
C VAL A 75 1.81 14.80 -12.63
N GLN A 76 2.96 15.23 -13.13
CA GLN A 76 3.11 16.28 -14.14
C GLN A 76 3.80 15.70 -15.38
N GLY A 77 3.56 16.28 -16.55
CA GLY A 77 4.07 15.78 -17.82
C GLY A 77 3.15 16.16 -18.98
N ALA A 78 3.65 16.01 -20.20
CA ALA A 78 2.93 16.37 -21.42
C ALA A 78 1.81 15.37 -21.74
N ASN A 79 2.02 14.09 -21.41
CA ASN A 79 1.06 13.02 -21.66
C ASN A 79 0.85 12.12 -20.43
N THR A 80 -0.26 11.38 -20.42
CA THR A 80 -0.62 10.44 -19.33
C THR A 80 0.51 9.46 -19.01
N ARG A 81 1.23 8.97 -20.02
CA ARG A 81 2.37 8.03 -19.86
C ARG A 81 3.51 8.65 -19.04
N GLU A 82 3.94 9.84 -19.40
CA GLU A 82 5.01 10.58 -18.71
C GLU A 82 4.60 10.96 -17.29
N ARG A 83 3.34 11.39 -17.10
CA ARG A 83 2.78 11.68 -15.76
C ARG A 83 2.87 10.47 -14.83
N LEU A 84 2.49 9.28 -15.31
CA LEU A 84 2.57 8.05 -14.52
C LEU A 84 4.02 7.62 -14.26
N LYS A 85 4.93 7.79 -15.23
CA LYS A 85 6.37 7.56 -15.02
C LYS A 85 6.95 8.47 -13.95
N ASN A 86 6.63 9.77 -13.98
CA ASN A 86 7.10 10.72 -12.98
C ASN A 86 6.58 10.37 -11.58
N ARG A 87 5.32 9.94 -11.46
CA ARG A 87 4.79 9.41 -10.20
C ARG A 87 5.51 8.15 -9.74
N LEU A 88 5.84 7.24 -10.67
CA LEU A 88 6.56 6.00 -10.36
C LEU A 88 8.00 6.29 -9.89
N ARG A 89 8.68 7.25 -10.50
CA ARG A 89 9.99 7.77 -10.06
C ARG A 89 9.90 8.33 -8.65
N TYR A 90 8.88 9.14 -8.36
CA TYR A 90 8.66 9.64 -7.00
C TYR A 90 8.42 8.50 -5.99
N SER A 91 7.65 7.47 -6.34
CA SER A 91 7.51 6.28 -5.48
C SER A 91 8.83 5.55 -5.24
N SER A 92 9.71 5.51 -6.24
CA SER A 92 10.99 4.80 -6.14
C SER A 92 11.97 5.41 -5.15
N LEU A 93 11.83 6.70 -4.84
CA LEU A 93 12.66 7.41 -3.86
C LEU A 93 12.46 6.91 -2.43
N VAL A 94 11.28 6.35 -2.13
CA VAL A 94 10.96 5.79 -0.81
C VAL A 94 11.70 4.47 -0.55
N GLY A 95 12.17 3.83 -1.61
CA GLY A 95 12.94 2.61 -1.52
C GLY A 95 12.14 1.43 -0.98
N GLU A 96 12.73 0.71 -0.04
CA GLU A 96 12.15 -0.49 0.61
C GLU A 96 10.94 -0.18 1.49
N HIS A 97 10.83 1.05 2.01
CA HIS A 97 9.75 1.47 2.89
C HIS A 97 8.41 1.64 2.16
N LEU A 98 8.38 1.51 0.83
CA LEU A 98 7.13 1.54 0.07
C LEU A 98 6.18 0.41 0.50
N VAL A 99 6.72 -0.77 0.88
CA VAL A 99 5.90 -1.89 1.37
C VAL A 99 5.17 -1.50 2.67
N GLU A 100 5.82 -0.76 3.56
CA GLU A 100 5.21 -0.24 4.78
C GLU A 100 4.08 0.75 4.46
N ALA A 101 4.28 1.64 3.48
CA ALA A 101 3.23 2.54 3.03
C ALA A 101 1.97 1.77 2.58
N TYR A 102 2.16 0.70 1.80
CA TYR A 102 1.05 -0.16 1.37
C TYR A 102 0.38 -0.90 2.54
N ALA A 103 1.16 -1.36 3.51
CA ALA A 103 0.63 -1.97 4.72
C ALA A 103 -0.22 -0.97 5.53
N VAL A 104 0.25 0.27 5.67
CA VAL A 104 -0.48 1.37 6.33
C VAL A 104 -1.72 1.78 5.53
N LEU A 105 -1.64 1.77 4.19
CA LEU A 105 -2.79 2.04 3.30
C LEU A 105 -3.88 0.97 3.46
N ALA A 106 -3.47 -0.31 3.49
CA ALA A 106 -4.37 -1.45 3.63
C ALA A 106 -4.89 -1.64 5.06
N SER A 107 -4.23 -1.04 6.06
CA SER A 107 -4.68 -1.08 7.45
C SER A 107 -5.98 -0.29 7.62
N PRO A 108 -7.03 -0.89 8.21
CA PRO A 108 -8.27 -0.19 8.48
C PRO A 108 -8.02 0.92 9.52
N GLY A 109 -8.46 2.15 9.22
CA GLY A 109 -8.27 3.30 10.13
C GLY A 109 -8.99 3.18 11.47
N SER A 110 -9.95 2.27 11.57
CA SER A 110 -10.55 1.81 12.81
C SER A 110 -10.76 0.31 12.63
N THR A 111 -10.17 -0.53 13.48
CA THR A 111 -10.53 -1.95 13.48
C THR A 111 -12.01 -2.04 13.90
N PRO A 112 -12.92 -2.54 13.05
CA PRO A 112 -14.28 -2.80 13.49
C PRO A 112 -14.21 -3.99 14.44
N SER A 113 -14.10 -3.71 15.73
CA SER A 113 -14.26 -4.73 16.74
C SER A 113 -15.74 -5.10 16.83
N LEU A 114 -16.12 -6.20 16.19
CA LEU A 114 -17.44 -6.79 16.37
C LEU A 114 -17.50 -7.42 17.78
N PRO A 115 -18.52 -7.14 18.59
CA PRO A 115 -18.75 -7.89 19.82
C PRO A 115 -19.03 -9.34 19.42
N ILE A 116 -18.26 -10.29 19.97
CA ILE A 116 -18.46 -11.71 19.73
C ILE A 116 -19.86 -12.08 20.25
N PRO A 117 -20.79 -12.61 19.42
CA PRO A 117 -21.96 -13.29 19.97
C PRO A 117 -21.45 -14.46 20.79
N ARG A 118 -21.89 -14.58 22.05
CA ARG A 118 -21.53 -15.67 22.97
C ARG A 118 -22.03 -17.02 22.44
N ILE A 119 -21.41 -17.54 21.39
CA ILE A 119 -21.64 -18.87 20.87
C ILE A 119 -20.71 -19.79 21.65
N PRO A 120 -21.20 -20.88 22.25
CA PRO A 120 -20.34 -21.80 22.98
C PRO A 120 -19.25 -22.37 22.04
N LEU A 121 -17.99 -22.25 22.47
CA LEU A 121 -16.77 -22.65 21.74
C LEU A 121 -16.70 -24.14 21.38
N SER A 122 -17.67 -24.95 21.81
CA SER A 122 -17.78 -26.38 21.48
C SER A 122 -18.01 -26.63 19.98
N ILE A 123 -18.51 -25.65 19.22
CA ILE A 123 -18.79 -25.79 17.79
C ILE A 123 -17.54 -25.51 16.93
N LEU A 124 -16.59 -24.69 17.39
CA LEU A 124 -15.37 -24.37 16.62
C LEU A 124 -14.28 -25.44 16.70
N GLN A 125 -14.37 -26.37 17.67
CA GLN A 125 -13.43 -27.50 17.79
C GLN A 125 -13.61 -28.57 16.69
N SER A 126 -14.73 -28.56 15.95
CA SER A 126 -14.98 -29.50 14.85
C SER A 126 -14.54 -28.99 13.48
N LEU A 127 -14.19 -27.71 13.36
CA LEU A 127 -13.65 -27.15 12.12
C LEU A 127 -12.15 -27.46 12.07
N ASN A 128 -11.83 -28.56 11.39
CA ASN A 128 -10.48 -29.01 11.08
C ASN A 128 -9.84 -28.07 10.04
N LEU A 129 -9.48 -26.86 10.48
CA LEU A 129 -8.82 -25.85 9.65
C LEU A 129 -7.41 -26.35 9.30
N PRO A 130 -7.03 -26.40 8.01
CA PRO A 130 -5.69 -26.80 7.61
C PRO A 130 -4.66 -25.83 8.21
N ARG A 131 -3.58 -26.40 8.75
CA ARG A 131 -2.47 -25.63 9.35
C ARG A 131 -1.87 -24.73 8.27
N LEU A 132 -2.06 -23.41 8.39
CA LEU A 132 -1.55 -22.42 7.41
C LEU A 132 -0.03 -22.25 7.42
N TYR A 133 0.70 -22.95 8.29
CA TYR A 133 2.16 -22.93 8.30
C TYR A 133 2.72 -24.16 9.02
N SER A 134 3.64 -24.87 8.38
CA SER A 134 4.52 -25.86 9.02
C SER A 134 5.94 -25.33 8.89
N PRO A 135 6.60 -24.89 9.97
CA PRO A 135 8.00 -24.51 9.89
C PRO A 135 8.85 -25.73 9.45
N PRO A 136 9.97 -25.49 8.74
CA PRO A 136 10.86 -26.56 8.30
C PRO A 136 11.49 -27.28 9.51
N PRO A 137 11.69 -28.62 9.43
CA PRO A 137 12.33 -29.36 10.51
C PRO A 137 13.80 -28.97 10.60
N SER A 138 14.19 -28.38 11.73
CA SER A 138 15.59 -28.15 12.10
C SER A 138 16.35 -29.48 12.15
N SER A 139 17.48 -29.53 11.45
CA SER A 139 18.37 -30.70 11.37
C SER A 139 18.94 -31.10 12.74
N PRO A 140 19.31 -32.38 12.95
CA PRO A 140 19.72 -32.90 14.24
C PRO A 140 21.24 -32.80 14.43
N LEU A 141 21.67 -32.20 15.54
CA LEU A 141 23.06 -32.30 16.04
C LEU A 141 23.04 -32.61 17.54
N SER A 142 23.26 -33.89 17.82
CA SER A 142 23.88 -34.62 18.94
C SER A 142 23.94 -34.10 20.39
N PRO A 143 24.05 -35.04 21.37
CA PRO A 143 23.66 -34.84 22.77
C PRO A 143 24.84 -34.66 23.74
N LEU A 144 24.63 -33.99 24.87
CA LEU A 144 25.36 -34.26 26.12
C LEU A 144 24.58 -33.71 27.35
N SER A 145 24.26 -34.63 28.28
CA SER A 145 24.18 -34.57 29.76
C SER A 145 23.98 -33.20 30.44
N SER A 146 23.18 -32.99 31.50
CA SER A 146 22.42 -33.83 32.42
C SER A 146 21.70 -32.91 33.44
N SER A 147 20.62 -33.43 34.04
CA SER A 147 19.97 -32.98 35.30
C SER A 147 19.17 -31.66 35.30
N SER A 148 17.85 -31.79 35.24
CA SER A 148 16.95 -31.32 36.30
C SER A 148 15.52 -31.76 36.00
N ASN A 149 14.83 -32.24 37.03
CA ASN A 149 13.44 -32.65 36.99
C ASN A 149 12.54 -31.51 36.48
N SER A 150 11.78 -31.76 35.42
CA SER A 150 10.54 -31.06 35.12
C SER A 150 9.59 -32.07 34.46
N PRO A 151 8.35 -32.22 34.96
CA PRO A 151 7.38 -33.10 34.33
C PRO A 151 7.06 -32.57 32.94
N ALA A 152 6.97 -33.49 31.99
CA ALA A 152 6.71 -33.25 30.57
C ALA A 152 5.60 -32.20 30.35
N SER A 153 5.98 -31.00 29.90
CA SER A 153 5.06 -30.06 29.28
C SER A 153 4.70 -30.58 27.89
N SER A 154 3.46 -31.01 27.79
CA SER A 154 2.73 -31.33 26.56
C SER A 154 2.82 -30.18 25.53
N PRO A 155 2.57 -30.45 24.24
CA PRO A 155 2.65 -29.42 23.20
C PRO A 155 1.69 -28.27 23.53
N SER A 156 2.25 -27.07 23.71
CA SER A 156 1.53 -25.82 23.91
C SER A 156 0.54 -25.64 22.75
N SER A 157 -0.71 -25.99 23.03
CA SER A 157 -1.80 -25.92 22.08
C SER A 157 -2.02 -24.47 21.67
N THR A 158 -2.34 -24.24 20.40
CA THR A 158 -2.80 -22.95 19.87
C THR A 158 -3.95 -22.34 20.69
N ALA A 159 -4.63 -23.15 21.50
CA ALA A 159 -5.65 -22.73 22.44
C ALA A 159 -5.09 -21.87 23.59
N GLU A 160 -3.88 -22.13 24.10
CA GLU A 160 -3.29 -21.33 25.19
C GLU A 160 -2.82 -19.95 24.69
N THR A 161 -2.25 -19.88 23.49
CA THR A 161 -1.90 -18.60 22.86
C THR A 161 -3.13 -17.80 22.45
N LEU A 162 -4.19 -18.47 21.97
CA LEU A 162 -5.47 -17.83 21.70
C LEU A 162 -6.15 -17.34 22.98
N HIS A 163 -6.08 -18.08 24.08
CA HIS A 163 -6.61 -17.65 25.38
C HIS A 163 -5.86 -16.43 25.94
N SER A 164 -4.53 -16.41 25.84
CA SER A 164 -3.70 -15.26 26.24
C SER A 164 -3.99 -14.02 25.37
N LEU A 165 -4.17 -14.21 24.06
CA LEU A 165 -4.63 -13.15 23.16
C LEU A 165 -6.06 -12.69 23.46
N LEU A 166 -6.98 -13.59 23.80
CA LEU A 166 -8.37 -13.24 24.16
C LEU A 166 -8.45 -12.42 25.44
N ASP A 167 -7.65 -12.78 26.45
CA ASP A 167 -7.59 -12.04 27.72
C ASP A 167 -6.94 -10.67 27.52
N ALA A 168 -5.86 -10.60 26.73
CA ALA A 168 -5.20 -9.34 26.37
C ALA A 168 -6.07 -8.43 25.49
N THR A 169 -6.97 -8.99 24.69
CA THR A 169 -7.86 -8.25 23.77
C THR A 169 -9.28 -8.07 24.28
N SER A 170 -9.55 -8.37 25.56
CA SER A 170 -10.87 -8.21 26.19
C SER A 170 -11.99 -8.94 25.42
N ASN A 171 -11.77 -10.19 25.03
CA ASN A 171 -12.69 -11.01 24.23
C ASN A 171 -13.06 -10.42 22.86
N ARG A 172 -12.11 -9.77 22.18
CA ARG A 172 -12.28 -9.29 20.80
C ARG A 172 -11.23 -9.92 19.92
N ILE A 173 -11.63 -10.76 18.97
CA ILE A 173 -10.70 -11.23 17.94
C ILE A 173 -10.48 -10.04 16.99
N PRO A 174 -9.25 -9.46 16.90
CA PRO A 174 -8.96 -8.53 15.83
C PRO A 174 -8.99 -9.33 14.53
N PHE A 175 -10.06 -9.22 13.76
CA PHE A 175 -9.95 -9.55 12.36
C PHE A 175 -8.93 -8.57 11.78
N VAL A 176 -7.78 -9.08 11.31
CA VAL A 176 -6.89 -8.33 10.43
C VAL A 176 -7.63 -8.21 9.10
N GLY A 177 -8.65 -7.35 9.10
CA GLY A 177 -9.42 -7.02 7.92
C GLY A 177 -8.52 -6.18 7.03
N VAL A 178 -7.86 -6.81 6.08
CA VAL A 178 -7.15 -6.09 5.03
C VAL A 178 -8.21 -5.30 4.26
N ASN A 179 -8.07 -3.97 4.25
CA ASN A 179 -8.95 -3.09 3.50
C ASN A 179 -8.31 -2.80 2.14
N PRO A 180 -8.63 -3.58 1.08
CA PRO A 180 -8.04 -3.35 -0.24
C PRO A 180 -8.43 -1.98 -0.81
N ALA A 181 -9.46 -1.32 -0.26
CA ALA A 181 -9.88 -0.01 -0.71
C ALA A 181 -8.81 1.07 -0.50
N GLY A 182 -7.88 0.90 0.45
CA GLY A 182 -6.80 1.86 0.67
C GLY A 182 -5.85 1.97 -0.53
N PRO A 183 -5.13 0.90 -0.90
CA PRO A 183 -4.27 0.87 -2.08
C PRO A 183 -5.02 1.16 -3.39
N LEU A 184 -6.27 0.69 -3.52
CA LEU A 184 -7.09 0.98 -4.70
C LEU A 184 -7.48 2.46 -4.79
N ALA A 185 -7.89 3.09 -3.69
CA ALA A 185 -8.21 4.52 -3.66
C ALA A 185 -6.97 5.37 -3.95
N TYR A 186 -5.80 4.93 -3.46
CA TYR A 186 -4.52 5.55 -3.79
C TYR A 186 -4.26 5.54 -5.30
N ALA A 187 -4.33 4.37 -5.95
CA ALA A 187 -4.08 4.26 -7.39
C ALA A 187 -5.17 4.95 -8.22
N TRP A 188 -6.42 4.92 -7.77
CA TRP A 188 -7.53 5.63 -8.38
C TRP A 188 -7.28 7.14 -8.45
N ARG A 189 -6.79 7.75 -7.35
CA ARG A 189 -6.46 9.19 -7.31
C ARG A 189 -5.35 9.55 -8.29
N ILE A 190 -4.36 8.67 -8.46
CA ILE A 190 -3.27 8.86 -9.42
C ILE A 190 -3.81 8.81 -10.86
N ALA A 191 -4.61 7.79 -11.19
CA ALA A 191 -5.23 7.66 -12.50
C ALA A 191 -6.14 8.86 -12.82
N ASP A 192 -6.96 9.29 -11.86
CA ASP A 192 -7.84 10.46 -12.03
C ASP A 192 -7.04 11.76 -12.23
N ARG A 193 -5.94 11.94 -11.49
CA ARG A 193 -5.06 13.10 -11.67
C ARG A 193 -4.36 13.09 -13.03
N ALA A 194 -3.94 11.93 -13.51
CA ALA A 194 -3.28 11.78 -14.79
C ALA A 194 -4.24 12.08 -15.97
N LEU A 195 -5.48 11.58 -15.89
CA LEU A 195 -6.51 11.80 -16.91
C LEU A 195 -7.02 13.25 -16.95
N LYS A 196 -7.30 13.87 -15.79
CA LYS A 196 -7.80 15.26 -15.73
C LYS A 196 -6.91 16.25 -16.45
N ALA A 197 -5.60 16.02 -16.41
CA ALA A 197 -4.65 16.90 -17.06
C ALA A 197 -4.53 16.63 -18.57
N ASP A 198 -4.95 15.45 -19.05
CA ASP A 198 -5.16 15.16 -20.46
C ASP A 198 -6.46 15.81 -20.97
N GLU A 199 -7.55 15.73 -20.19
CA GLU A 199 -8.83 16.40 -20.49
C GLU A 199 -8.66 17.93 -20.61
N GLN A 200 -7.76 18.53 -19.83
CA GLN A 200 -7.42 19.96 -19.97
C GLN A 200 -6.64 20.29 -21.24
N THR A 201 -5.90 19.32 -21.78
CA THR A 201 -5.02 19.50 -22.95
C THR A 201 -5.76 19.19 -24.25
N GLN A 202 -6.67 18.23 -24.22
CA GLN A 202 -7.49 17.86 -25.37
C GLN A 202 -8.76 18.71 -25.40
N GLN A 203 -9.00 19.42 -26.53
CA GLN A 203 -10.31 20.01 -26.81
C GLN A 203 -11.36 18.91 -26.81
N ILE A 204 -12.52 19.20 -26.19
CA ILE A 204 -13.68 18.31 -25.99
C ILE A 204 -13.88 17.40 -27.22
N GLN A 205 -13.41 16.15 -27.15
CA GLN A 205 -13.79 15.12 -28.09
C GLN A 205 -15.16 14.59 -27.68
N ASN A 206 -15.98 14.14 -28.61
CA ASN A 206 -17.25 13.49 -28.26
C ASN A 206 -16.96 12.00 -28.02
N GLY A 207 -17.47 11.46 -26.92
CA GLY A 207 -17.42 10.03 -26.62
C GLY A 207 -18.28 9.21 -27.59
N LEU A 208 -18.17 7.89 -27.48
CA LEU A 208 -18.80 6.92 -28.40
C LEU A 208 -20.33 7.08 -28.54
N MET A 209 -21.01 7.62 -27.52
CA MET A 209 -22.45 7.87 -27.50
C MET A 209 -22.83 9.32 -27.88
N GLY A 210 -21.88 10.12 -28.39
CA GLY A 210 -22.09 11.53 -28.71
C GLY A 210 -22.18 12.44 -27.48
N GLU A 211 -21.87 11.92 -26.29
CA GLU A 211 -21.71 12.71 -25.07
C GLU A 211 -20.35 13.43 -25.07
N PRO A 212 -20.20 14.58 -24.39
CA PRO A 212 -18.87 15.17 -24.21
C PRO A 212 -17.93 14.14 -23.56
N ALA A 213 -16.74 13.94 -24.12
CA ALA A 213 -15.74 13.01 -23.57
C ALA A 213 -15.56 13.30 -22.08
N GLY A 214 -15.89 12.31 -21.25
CA GLY A 214 -15.82 12.44 -19.80
C GLY A 214 -17.09 12.03 -19.04
N SER A 215 -18.23 11.83 -19.69
CA SER A 215 -19.41 11.19 -19.07
C SER A 215 -19.73 9.88 -19.79
N GLY A 216 -19.68 8.74 -19.07
CA GLY A 216 -20.04 7.44 -19.64
C GLY A 216 -19.23 6.25 -19.09
N PRO A 217 -19.51 5.02 -19.55
CA PRO A 217 -18.77 3.82 -19.15
C PRO A 217 -17.28 3.87 -19.53
N GLU A 218 -16.93 4.60 -20.59
CA GLU A 218 -15.55 4.81 -21.05
C GLU A 218 -14.69 5.53 -20.01
N TRP A 219 -15.30 6.46 -19.27
CA TRP A 219 -14.65 7.18 -18.17
C TRP A 219 -14.19 6.23 -17.06
N TYR A 220 -15.00 5.22 -16.76
CA TYR A 220 -14.69 4.21 -15.74
C TYR A 220 -13.66 3.21 -16.26
N THR A 221 -13.81 2.73 -17.49
CA THR A 221 -12.86 1.75 -18.07
C THR A 221 -11.47 2.35 -18.19
N ALA A 222 -11.33 3.61 -18.63
CA ALA A 222 -10.05 4.32 -18.71
C ALA A 222 -9.38 4.48 -17.33
N ARG A 223 -10.16 4.77 -16.28
CA ARG A 223 -9.62 4.87 -14.91
C ARG A 223 -9.16 3.51 -14.39
N ILE A 224 -9.97 2.48 -14.58
CA ILE A 224 -9.65 1.13 -14.09
C ILE A 224 -8.42 0.57 -14.83
N SER A 225 -8.31 0.79 -16.15
CA SER A 225 -7.16 0.34 -16.93
C SER A 225 -5.88 1.05 -16.51
N LEU A 226 -5.90 2.38 -16.37
CA LEU A 226 -4.72 3.15 -15.94
C LEU A 226 -4.33 2.82 -14.50
N MET A 227 -5.31 2.68 -13.61
CA MET A 227 -5.08 2.23 -12.23
C MET A 227 -4.41 0.86 -12.21
N GLY A 228 -4.90 -0.10 -13.01
CA GLY A 228 -4.35 -1.45 -13.12
C GLY A 228 -2.93 -1.44 -13.70
N ALA A 229 -2.69 -0.68 -14.77
CA ALA A 229 -1.38 -0.51 -15.39
C ALA A 229 -0.36 0.07 -14.39
N TYR A 230 -0.75 1.11 -13.65
CA TYR A 230 0.10 1.74 -12.65
C TYR A 230 0.41 0.79 -11.49
N LEU A 231 -0.59 0.13 -10.91
CA LEU A 231 -0.39 -0.82 -9.82
C LEU A 231 0.48 -2.01 -10.24
N ALA A 232 0.29 -2.52 -11.46
CA ALA A 232 1.10 -3.62 -11.99
C ALA A 232 2.58 -3.22 -12.17
N ALA A 233 2.83 -1.97 -12.57
CA ALA A 233 4.18 -1.41 -12.65
C ALA A 233 4.78 -1.17 -11.26
N GLU A 234 4.04 -0.54 -10.34
CA GLU A 234 4.51 -0.25 -8.98
C GLU A 234 4.75 -1.52 -8.15
N ALA A 235 4.02 -2.61 -8.42
CA ALA A 235 4.28 -3.91 -7.82
C ALA A 235 5.72 -4.45 -8.07
N ARG A 236 6.40 -3.96 -9.12
CA ARG A 236 7.83 -4.26 -9.36
C ARG A 236 8.75 -3.54 -8.39
N LEU A 237 8.38 -2.34 -7.95
CA LEU A 237 9.14 -1.60 -6.93
C LEU A 237 9.06 -2.25 -5.55
N LEU A 238 7.99 -3.02 -5.29
CA LEU A 238 7.75 -3.77 -4.05
C LEU A 238 8.47 -5.14 -4.01
N GLN A 239 9.51 -5.34 -4.81
CA GLN A 239 10.33 -6.55 -4.77
C GLN A 239 11.46 -6.38 -3.74
N PRO A 240 11.82 -7.46 -3.01
CA PRO A 240 12.93 -7.39 -2.07
C PRO A 240 14.22 -7.06 -2.81
N TYR A 241 15.05 -6.20 -2.23
CA TYR A 241 16.29 -5.77 -2.87
C TYR A 241 17.27 -6.95 -2.93
N PRO A 242 18.00 -7.11 -4.05
CA PRO A 242 19.05 -8.11 -4.11
C PRO A 242 20.10 -7.76 -3.06
N ALA A 243 20.67 -8.77 -2.37
CA ALA A 243 21.69 -8.61 -1.34
C ALA A 243 23.07 -8.17 -1.90
N SER A 244 23.09 -7.35 -2.94
CA SER A 244 24.29 -6.94 -3.65
C SER A 244 25.04 -5.86 -2.86
N PRO A 245 26.33 -6.05 -2.55
CA PRO A 245 27.12 -5.15 -1.69
C PRO A 245 27.54 -3.82 -2.35
N LEU A 246 26.90 -3.43 -3.47
CA LEU A 246 27.28 -2.26 -4.29
C LEU A 246 26.13 -1.25 -4.48
N ALA A 247 25.00 -1.41 -3.82
CA ALA A 247 23.87 -0.48 -3.93
C ALA A 247 24.06 0.75 -3.03
N ASP A 248 25.12 1.52 -3.28
CA ASP A 248 25.44 2.79 -2.62
C ASP A 248 24.56 3.98 -3.09
N ASN A 249 23.44 3.70 -3.77
CA ASN A 249 22.56 4.75 -4.27
C ASN A 249 21.14 4.55 -3.75
N ALA A 250 20.57 5.64 -3.23
CA ALA A 250 19.20 5.82 -2.76
C ALA A 250 18.11 5.60 -3.83
N THR A 251 18.43 4.87 -4.90
CA THR A 251 17.59 4.67 -6.08
C THR A 251 17.23 3.19 -6.20
N ASN A 252 15.93 2.91 -6.23
CA ASN A 252 15.42 1.53 -6.34
C ASN A 252 15.95 0.83 -7.62
N PRO A 253 16.60 -0.35 -7.50
CA PRO A 253 17.17 -1.07 -8.65
C PRO A 253 16.11 -1.54 -9.67
N PHE A 254 14.85 -1.68 -9.24
CA PHE A 254 13.75 -2.15 -10.08
C PHE A 254 13.03 -1.02 -10.83
N LEU A 255 13.47 0.24 -10.70
CA LEU A 255 12.80 1.38 -11.35
C LEU A 255 12.73 1.23 -12.87
N VAL A 256 13.84 0.84 -13.51
CA VAL A 256 13.90 0.68 -14.98
C VAL A 256 12.94 -0.42 -15.45
N GLU A 257 12.86 -1.52 -14.71
CA GLU A 257 11.92 -2.60 -15.03
C GLU A 257 10.48 -2.16 -14.83
N ALA A 258 10.20 -1.40 -13.78
CA ALA A 258 8.88 -0.86 -13.48
C ALA A 258 8.41 0.12 -14.58
N GLU A 259 9.28 1.02 -15.05
CA GLU A 259 8.99 1.92 -16.17
C GLU A 259 8.71 1.15 -17.48
N ARG A 260 9.53 0.14 -17.78
CA ARG A 260 9.32 -0.72 -18.96
C ARG A 260 7.98 -1.46 -18.89
N LYS A 261 7.60 -1.94 -17.72
CA LYS A 261 6.31 -2.61 -17.51
C LYS A 261 5.14 -1.65 -17.63
N LEU A 262 5.30 -0.42 -17.14
CA LEU A 262 4.31 0.63 -17.35
C LEU A 262 4.11 0.93 -18.83
N ASP A 263 5.19 1.08 -19.61
CA ASP A 263 5.11 1.28 -21.06
C ASP A 263 4.36 0.12 -21.74
N GLU A 264 4.70 -1.12 -21.42
CA GLU A 264 4.02 -2.31 -21.94
C GLU A 264 2.52 -2.31 -21.64
N HIS A 265 2.12 -1.89 -20.44
CA HIS A 265 0.71 -1.79 -20.06
C HIS A 265 -0.01 -0.60 -20.71
N MET A 266 0.69 0.51 -20.92
CA MET A 266 0.18 1.69 -21.63
C MET A 266 0.00 1.40 -23.13
N ASP A 267 0.92 0.68 -23.76
CA ASP A 267 0.78 0.28 -25.17
C ASP A 267 -0.45 -0.62 -25.37
N ARG A 268 -0.71 -1.54 -24.43
CA ARG A 268 -1.94 -2.36 -24.43
C ARG A 268 -3.19 -1.53 -24.19
N TYR A 269 -3.12 -0.53 -23.30
CA TYR A 269 -4.21 0.40 -23.08
C TYR A 269 -4.51 1.22 -24.35
N ASP A 270 -3.49 1.77 -24.99
CA ASP A 270 -3.63 2.54 -26.23
C ASP A 270 -4.20 1.67 -27.36
N ALA A 271 -3.77 0.41 -27.48
CA ALA A 271 -4.33 -0.55 -28.42
C ALA A 271 -5.81 -0.87 -28.13
N ALA A 272 -6.17 -1.07 -26.86
CA ALA A 272 -7.55 -1.31 -26.45
C ALA A 272 -8.43 -0.07 -26.69
N ALA A 273 -7.93 1.13 -26.40
CA ALA A 273 -8.64 2.38 -26.63
C ALA A 273 -8.90 2.62 -28.13
N LYS A 274 -7.89 2.37 -28.99
CA LYS A 274 -8.06 2.42 -30.45
C LYS A 274 -9.10 1.42 -30.95
N ALA A 275 -9.02 0.17 -30.48
CA ALA A 275 -9.97 -0.86 -30.85
C ALA A 275 -11.42 -0.52 -30.46
N VAL A 276 -11.62 0.16 -29.32
CA VAL A 276 -12.95 0.66 -28.91
C VAL A 276 -13.40 1.80 -29.83
N SER A 277 -12.50 2.74 -30.18
CA SER A 277 -12.84 3.87 -31.05
C SER A 277 -13.13 3.47 -32.51
N GLU A 278 -12.54 2.38 -32.99
CA GLU A 278 -12.69 1.90 -34.38
C GLU A 278 -13.95 1.03 -34.60
N GLY A 279 -14.68 0.65 -33.54
CA GLY A 279 -16.01 0.02 -33.65
C GLY A 279 -16.21 -1.23 -32.79
N SER A 280 -17.48 -1.55 -32.53
CA SER A 280 -17.98 -2.53 -31.53
C SER A 280 -17.55 -4.00 -31.73
N GLU A 281 -16.95 -4.37 -32.86
CA GLU A 281 -16.50 -5.75 -33.11
C GLU A 281 -15.33 -6.19 -32.21
N HIS A 282 -14.65 -5.25 -31.54
CA HIS A 282 -13.45 -5.53 -30.73
C HIS A 282 -13.66 -5.44 -29.20
N THR A 283 -14.91 -5.38 -28.73
CA THR A 283 -15.24 -5.41 -27.28
C THR A 283 -14.64 -6.62 -26.55
N GLY A 284 -14.40 -7.73 -27.25
CA GLY A 284 -13.72 -8.91 -26.72
C GLY A 284 -12.29 -8.63 -26.22
N TYR A 285 -11.54 -7.75 -26.89
CA TYR A 285 -10.16 -7.41 -26.50
C TYR A 285 -10.11 -6.60 -25.20
N LEU A 286 -11.07 -5.70 -24.99
CA LEU A 286 -11.20 -4.95 -23.74
C LEU A 286 -11.49 -5.90 -22.57
N MET A 287 -12.41 -6.86 -22.77
CA MET A 287 -12.76 -7.83 -21.73
C MET A 287 -11.60 -8.79 -21.42
N ASP A 288 -10.84 -9.21 -22.43
CA ASP A 288 -9.66 -10.05 -22.21
C ASP A 288 -8.55 -9.26 -21.50
N TYR A 289 -8.33 -7.99 -21.85
CA TYR A 289 -7.39 -7.11 -21.16
C TYR A 289 -7.79 -6.86 -19.70
N LEU A 290 -9.05 -6.53 -19.43
CA LEU A 290 -9.57 -6.37 -18.07
C LEU A 290 -9.50 -7.69 -17.29
N GLY A 291 -9.77 -8.82 -17.96
CA GLY A 291 -9.59 -10.15 -17.39
C GLY A 291 -8.12 -10.43 -17.03
N HIS A 292 -7.17 -10.05 -17.89
CA HIS A 292 -5.74 -10.18 -17.63
C HIS A 292 -5.29 -9.29 -16.47
N LEU A 293 -5.72 -8.03 -16.43
CA LEU A 293 -5.46 -7.11 -15.31
C LEU A 293 -6.07 -7.66 -14.01
N GLY A 294 -7.31 -8.13 -14.06
CA GLY A 294 -8.00 -8.73 -12.92
C GLY A 294 -7.27 -9.96 -12.40
N ARG A 295 -6.89 -10.89 -13.28
CA ARG A 295 -6.11 -12.08 -12.91
C ARG A 295 -4.70 -11.73 -12.41
N SER A 296 -4.06 -10.72 -12.97
CA SER A 296 -2.75 -10.25 -12.52
C SER A 296 -2.85 -9.61 -11.13
N ALA A 297 -3.85 -8.77 -10.87
CA ALA A 297 -4.10 -8.15 -9.58
C ALA A 297 -4.51 -9.20 -8.52
N LEU A 298 -5.44 -10.11 -8.85
CA LEU A 298 -5.82 -11.23 -7.98
C LEU A 298 -4.66 -12.19 -7.73
N GLY A 299 -3.81 -12.42 -8.72
CA GLY A 299 -2.60 -13.22 -8.57
C GLY A 299 -1.60 -12.57 -7.62
N ILE A 300 -1.45 -11.24 -7.66
CA ILE A 300 -0.62 -10.49 -6.71
C ILE A 300 -1.21 -10.55 -5.29
N ILE A 301 -2.53 -10.38 -5.14
CA ILE A 301 -3.23 -10.48 -3.85
C ILE A 301 -3.07 -11.90 -3.27
N ARG A 302 -3.33 -12.94 -4.07
CA ARG A 302 -3.31 -14.35 -3.63
C ARG A 302 -1.91 -14.90 -3.41
N SER A 303 -0.92 -14.51 -4.21
CA SER A 303 0.47 -15.00 -4.07
C SER A 303 1.24 -14.36 -2.93
N ARG A 304 0.79 -13.19 -2.45
CA ARG A 304 1.47 -12.46 -1.37
C ARG A 304 0.76 -12.53 -0.01
N GLY A 305 -0.31 -13.32 0.11
CA GLY A 305 -1.00 -13.51 1.39
C GLY A 305 -1.54 -12.20 1.97
N PHE A 306 -2.07 -11.33 1.11
CA PHE A 306 -2.92 -10.21 1.52
C PHE A 306 -4.36 -10.69 1.69
#